data_AF-A0A1F4FCR1-F1
#
_entry.id   AF-A0A1F4FCR1-F1
#
_cell.length_a   1.000
_cell.length_b   1.000
_cell.length_c   1.000
_cell.angle_alpha   90.00
_cell.angle_beta   90.00
_cell.angle_gamma   90.00
#
_symmetry.space_group_name_H-M   'P 1'
#
loop_
_entity.id
_entity.type
_entity.pdbx_description
1 polymer ?
#
loop_
_entity_poly.entity_id
_entity_poly.type
_entity_poly.pdbx_seq_one_letter_code
_entity_poly.pdbx_strand_id
1 'polypeptide(L)'
;MNAALVLFAVIVLIAGLALLKARRTARADDALLLPEMMRLRGTMPPEPLTKAAVHDAALAERRCLACGAKAMCSELIAAGRSDGYALFCPNAHYIEQVRSRLL
;
A
#
# COMPACT_ATOMS: atom_id res chain seq x y z
N MET A 1 25.80 32.78 15.55
CA MET A 1 24.54 32.01 15.41
C MET A 1 24.32 31.28 16.73
N ASN A 2 23.28 31.61 17.51
CA ASN A 2 23.12 31.06 18.86
C ASN A 2 22.91 29.55 18.80
N ALA A 3 23.69 28.79 19.55
CA ALA A 3 23.58 27.33 19.62
C ALA A 3 22.15 26.87 19.97
N ALA A 4 21.43 27.63 20.78
CA ALA A 4 20.03 27.41 21.10
C ALA A 4 19.08 27.53 19.88
N LEU A 5 19.33 28.50 18.98
CA LEU A 5 18.55 28.66 17.75
C LEU A 5 18.79 27.49 16.79
N VAL A 6 20.03 27.02 16.69
CA VAL A 6 20.39 25.85 15.86
C VAL A 6 19.74 24.59 16.40
N LEU A 7 19.83 24.35 17.71
CA LEU A 7 19.21 23.19 18.36
C LEU A 7 17.69 23.20 18.18
N PHE A 8 17.05 24.36 18.37
CA PHE A 8 15.62 24.51 18.17
C PHE A 8 15.20 24.20 16.72
N ALA A 9 15.93 24.73 15.73
CA ALA A 9 15.66 24.45 14.32
C ALA A 9 15.78 22.97 13.97
N VAL A 10 16.78 22.27 14.52
CA VAL A 10 16.97 20.83 14.33
C VAL A 10 15.81 20.04 14.95
N ILE A 11 15.39 20.38 16.17
CA ILE A 11 14.25 19.72 16.83
C ILE A 11 12.96 19.88 16.01
N VAL A 12 12.67 21.10 15.54
CA VAL A 12 11.49 21.37 14.70
C VAL A 12 11.55 20.58 13.39
N LEU A 13 12.71 20.51 12.76
CA LEU A 13 12.89 19.75 11.52
C LEU A 13 12.64 18.25 11.74
N ILE A 14 13.22 17.67 12.79
CA ILE A 14 13.05 16.24 13.12
C ILE A 14 11.58 15.94 13.45
N ALA A 15 10.93 16.77 14.27
CA ALA A 15 9.52 16.62 14.62
C ALA A 15 8.61 16.73 13.38
N GLY A 16 8.90 17.67 12.47
CA GLY A 16 8.18 17.84 11.21
C GLY A 16 8.29 16.61 10.31
N LEU A 17 9.50 16.06 10.15
CA LEU A 17 9.73 14.84 9.36
C LEU A 17 9.03 13.62 9.96
N ALA A 18 9.07 13.47 11.30
CA ALA A 18 8.38 12.41 12.01
C ALA A 18 6.85 12.48 11.80
N LEU A 19 6.28 13.69 11.88
CA LEU A 19 4.85 13.92 11.67
C LEU A 19 4.42 13.62 10.22
N LEU A 20 5.24 14.00 9.24
CA LEU A 20 5.00 13.68 7.82
C LEU A 20 4.99 12.17 7.59
N LYS A 21 5.96 11.46 8.18
CA LYS A 21 6.03 9.98 8.09
C LYS A 21 4.82 9.33 8.74
N ALA A 22 4.45 9.76 9.95
CA ALA A 22 3.28 9.26 10.68
C ALA A 22 1.96 9.52 9.91
N ARG A 23 1.82 10.68 9.26
CA ARG A 23 0.67 10.99 8.42
C ARG A 23 0.60 10.14 7.16
N ARG A 24 1.74 9.86 6.51
CA ARG A 24 1.79 8.94 5.36
C ARG A 24 1.40 7.52 5.74
N THR A 25 1.91 7.02 6.87
CA THR A 25 1.56 5.68 7.35
C THR A 25 0.09 5.60 7.72
N ALA A 26 -0.45 6.57 8.45
CA ALA A 26 -1.87 6.61 8.81
C ALA A 26 -2.79 6.63 7.57
N ARG A 27 -2.48 7.46 6.56
CA ARG A 27 -3.23 7.45 5.30
C ARG A 27 -3.14 6.12 4.56
N ALA A 28 -1.98 5.45 4.62
CA ALA A 28 -1.79 4.17 3.98
C ALA A 28 -2.50 3.03 4.73
N ASP A 29 -2.71 3.17 6.04
CA ASP A 29 -3.44 2.20 6.87
C ASP A 29 -4.96 2.27 6.68
N ASP A 30 -5.53 3.45 6.40
CA ASP A 30 -6.96 3.65 6.13
C ASP A 30 -7.38 3.40 4.67
N ALA A 31 -6.41 3.28 3.75
CA ALA A 31 -6.70 3.16 2.32
C ALA A 31 -6.95 1.70 1.87
N LEU A 32 -7.94 1.51 0.99
CA LEU A 32 -8.22 0.24 0.30
C LEU A 32 -7.17 -0.02 -0.82
N LEU A 33 -5.90 -0.16 -0.44
CA LEU A 33 -4.76 -0.23 -1.36
C LEU A 33 -4.78 -1.49 -2.25
N LEU A 34 -5.30 -2.61 -1.76
CA LEU A 34 -5.41 -3.85 -2.55
C LEU A 34 -6.40 -3.68 -3.72
N PRO A 35 -7.67 -3.26 -3.50
CA PRO A 35 -8.58 -2.92 -4.57
C PRO A 35 -8.04 -1.89 -5.57
N GLU A 36 -7.30 -0.88 -5.10
CA GLU A 36 -6.69 0.13 -5.98
C GLU A 36 -5.59 -0.44 -6.87
N MET A 37 -4.66 -1.22 -6.31
CA MET A 37 -3.63 -1.90 -7.08
C MET A 37 -4.25 -2.87 -8.09
N MET A 38 -5.27 -3.62 -7.69
CA MET A 38 -6.01 -4.50 -8.59
C MET A 38 -6.60 -3.73 -9.76
N ARG A 39 -7.28 -2.60 -9.51
CA ARG A 39 -7.83 -1.73 -10.55
C ARG A 39 -6.75 -1.20 -11.49
N LEU A 40 -5.61 -0.78 -10.95
CA LEU A 40 -4.48 -0.29 -11.73
C LEU A 40 -3.83 -1.39 -12.60
N ARG A 41 -3.91 -2.66 -12.16
CA ARG A 41 -3.51 -3.84 -12.96
C ARG A 41 -4.56 -4.28 -13.98
N GLY A 42 -5.66 -3.53 -14.13
CA GLY A 42 -6.76 -3.89 -15.02
C GLY A 42 -7.58 -5.07 -14.50
N THR A 43 -7.53 -5.34 -13.18
CA THR A 43 -8.32 -6.37 -12.53
C THR A 43 -9.40 -5.75 -11.67
N MET A 44 -10.60 -6.28 -11.73
CA MET A 44 -11.62 -6.03 -10.73
C MET A 44 -11.76 -7.32 -9.90
N PRO A 45 -11.94 -7.25 -8.57
CA PRO A 45 -12.23 -8.45 -7.80
C PRO A 45 -13.42 -9.17 -8.47
N PRO A 46 -13.25 -10.41 -8.95
CA PRO A 46 -14.35 -11.11 -9.58
C PRO A 46 -15.45 -11.29 -8.55
N GLU A 47 -16.71 -11.18 -8.97
CA GLU A 47 -17.82 -11.61 -8.13
C GLU A 47 -17.56 -13.09 -7.80
N PRO A 48 -17.35 -13.45 -6.51
CA PRO A 48 -16.75 -14.72 -6.19
C PRO A 48 -17.73 -15.86 -6.49
N LEU A 49 -17.48 -16.58 -7.58
CA LEU A 49 -18.32 -17.69 -8.05
C LEU A 49 -18.21 -18.95 -7.17
N THR A 50 -17.24 -19.00 -6.24
CA THR A 50 -16.99 -20.17 -5.38
C THR A 50 -16.57 -19.78 -3.96
N LYS A 51 -16.81 -20.67 -2.99
CA LYS A 51 -16.33 -20.50 -1.60
C LYS A 51 -14.80 -20.37 -1.52
N ALA A 52 -14.07 -21.07 -2.39
CA ALA A 52 -12.61 -20.96 -2.47
C ALA A 52 -12.19 -19.55 -2.90
N ALA A 53 -12.87 -18.96 -3.89
CA ALA A 53 -12.59 -17.58 -4.31
C ALA A 53 -12.87 -16.56 -3.19
N VAL A 54 -13.94 -16.74 -2.41
CA VAL A 54 -14.22 -15.90 -1.22
C VAL A 54 -13.10 -16.02 -0.20
N HIS A 55 -12.65 -17.24 0.09
CA HIS A 55 -11.58 -17.49 1.05
C HIS A 55 -10.25 -16.85 0.61
N ASP A 56 -9.88 -17.01 -0.66
CA ASP A 56 -8.64 -16.45 -1.21
C ASP A 56 -8.66 -14.91 -1.18
N ALA A 57 -9.81 -14.30 -1.51
CA ALA A 57 -9.99 -12.85 -1.41
C ALA A 57 -9.84 -12.35 0.03
N ALA A 58 -10.50 -13.00 0.99
CA ALA A 58 -10.38 -12.66 2.41
C ALA A 58 -8.94 -12.82 2.94
N LEU A 59 -8.23 -13.84 2.49
CA LEU A 59 -6.82 -14.07 2.85
C LEU A 59 -5.92 -12.97 2.28
N ALA A 60 -6.12 -12.58 1.02
CA ALA A 60 -5.39 -11.48 0.40
C ALA A 60 -5.66 -10.15 1.11
N GLU A 61 -6.91 -9.88 1.50
CA GLU A 61 -7.27 -8.69 2.26
C GLU A 61 -6.56 -8.64 3.62
N ARG A 62 -6.59 -9.74 4.38
CA ARG A 62 -5.85 -9.85 5.66
C ARG A 62 -4.35 -9.59 5.50
N ARG A 63 -3.74 -10.16 4.46
CA ARG A 63 -2.31 -9.92 4.14
C ARG A 63 -2.03 -8.45 3.82
N CYS A 64 -2.95 -7.80 3.09
CA CYS A 64 -2.81 -6.38 2.77
C CYS A 64 -2.91 -5.51 4.03
N LEU A 65 -3.89 -5.79 4.89
CA LEU A 65 -4.09 -5.06 6.15
C LEU A 65 -2.90 -5.18 7.10
N ALA A 66 -2.23 -6.32 7.11
CA ALA A 66 -1.04 -6.57 7.94
C ALA A 66 0.29 -6.17 7.27
N CYS A 67 0.28 -5.69 6.02
CA CYS A 67 1.51 -5.47 5.25
C CYS A 67 2.29 -4.24 5.77
N GLY A 68 3.61 -4.41 5.99
CA GLY A 68 4.51 -3.29 6.35
C GLY A 68 4.93 -2.39 5.18
N ALA A 69 4.67 -2.81 3.94
CA ALA A 69 5.07 -2.08 2.72
C ALA A 69 3.96 -1.17 2.16
N LYS A 70 2.92 -0.86 2.93
CA LYS A 70 1.78 -0.02 2.48
C LYS A 70 2.21 1.35 1.97
N ALA A 71 3.20 1.98 2.59
CA ALA A 71 3.72 3.27 2.14
C ALA A 71 4.31 3.20 0.73
N MET A 72 5.12 2.17 0.44
CA MET A 72 5.66 1.93 -0.91
C MET A 72 4.55 1.64 -1.92
N CYS A 73 3.55 0.85 -1.53
CA CYS A 73 2.38 0.56 -2.37
C CYS A 73 1.62 1.84 -2.72
N SER A 74 1.33 2.68 -1.72
CA SER A 74 0.63 3.95 -1.89
C SER A 74 1.41 4.91 -2.80
N GLU A 75 2.73 5.00 -2.65
CA GLU A 75 3.58 5.81 -3.53
C GLU A 75 3.54 5.30 -4.98
N LEU A 76 3.58 3.98 -5.18
CA LEU A 76 3.49 3.37 -6.50
C LEU A 76 2.13 3.63 -7.17
N ILE A 77 1.03 3.45 -6.43
CA ILE A 77 -0.34 3.74 -6.87
C ILE A 77 -0.50 5.23 -7.20
N ALA A 78 -0.03 6.12 -6.33
CA ALA A 78 -0.11 7.57 -6.54
C ALA A 78 0.69 8.02 -7.78
N ALA A 79 1.76 7.31 -8.13
CA ALA A 79 2.51 7.52 -9.36
C ALA A 79 1.82 6.93 -10.61
N GLY A 80 0.65 6.29 -10.47
CA GLY A 80 -0.04 5.61 -11.56
C GLY A 80 0.71 4.39 -12.08
N ARG A 81 1.63 3.84 -11.28
CA ARG A 81 2.50 2.72 -11.66
C ARG A 81 2.02 1.42 -11.03
N SER A 82 2.11 0.36 -11.82
CA SER A 82 1.82 -1.00 -11.34
C SER A 82 2.95 -1.97 -11.66
N ASP A 83 4.06 -1.47 -12.20
CA ASP A 83 5.29 -2.21 -12.40
C ASP A 83 6.10 -2.26 -11.09
N GLY A 84 6.66 -3.43 -10.76
CA GLY A 84 7.55 -3.58 -9.60
C GLY A 84 6.88 -3.87 -8.25
N TYR A 85 5.55 -3.78 -8.14
CA TYR A 85 4.85 -4.16 -6.89
C TYR A 85 5.13 -5.60 -6.47
N ALA A 86 5.36 -6.50 -7.42
CA ALA A 86 5.68 -7.91 -7.17
C ALA A 86 6.95 -8.12 -6.33
N LEU A 87 7.85 -7.13 -6.28
CA LEU A 87 9.08 -7.19 -5.48
C LEU A 87 8.82 -7.08 -3.97
N PHE A 88 7.68 -6.54 -3.56
CA PHE A 88 7.37 -6.30 -2.13
C PHE A 88 5.95 -6.69 -1.71
N CYS A 89 5.04 -6.94 -2.66
CA CYS A 89 3.65 -7.21 -2.36
C CYS A 89 3.41 -8.70 -2.03
N PRO A 90 2.93 -9.04 -0.82
CA PRO A 90 2.62 -10.43 -0.46
C PRO A 90 1.41 -11.00 -1.23
N ASN A 91 0.65 -10.15 -1.91
CA ASN A 91 -0.50 -10.53 -2.73
C ASN A 91 -0.18 -10.57 -4.23
N ALA A 92 1.09 -10.47 -4.63
CA ALA A 92 1.47 -10.45 -6.05
C ALA A 92 0.91 -11.64 -6.83
N HIS A 93 1.09 -12.86 -6.30
CA HIS A 93 0.55 -14.07 -6.90
C HIS A 93 -0.99 -14.03 -7.03
N TYR A 94 -1.70 -13.61 -5.98
CA TYR A 94 -3.16 -13.51 -6.01
C TYR A 94 -3.65 -12.51 -7.07
N ILE A 95 -3.03 -11.33 -7.14
CA ILE A 95 -3.38 -10.28 -8.12
C ILE A 95 -3.17 -10.79 -9.54
N GLU A 96 -2.05 -11.46 -9.82
CA GLU A 96 -1.77 -12.01 -11.16
C GLU A 96 -2.67 -13.20 -11.50
N GLN A 97 -2.99 -14.04 -10.52
CA GLN A 97 -3.96 -15.13 -10.70
C GLN A 97 -5.34 -14.59 -11.08
N VAL A 98 -5.82 -13.55 -10.39
CA VAL A 98 -7.08 -12.88 -10.73
C VAL A 98 -7.01 -12.24 -12.11
N ARG A 99 -5.89 -11.58 -12.45
CA ARG A 99 -5.68 -10.96 -13.77
C ARG A 99 -5.74 -11.96 -14.91
N SER A 100 -5.10 -13.12 -14.74
CA SER A 100 -5.04 -14.16 -15.76
C SER A 100 -6.40 -14.77 -16.10
N ARG A 101 -7.37 -14.70 -15.19
CA ARG A 101 -8.74 -15.20 -15.41
C ARG A 101 -9.62 -14.25 -16.21
N LEU A 102 -9.18 -13.00 -16.41
CA LEU A 102 -9.91 -11.96 -17.13
C LEU A 102 -9.39 -11.79 -18.58
N LEU A 103 -8.29 -12.45 -18.93
CA LEU A 103 -7.70 -12.52 -20.27
C LEU A 103 -8.14 -13.81 -20.96
#